data_AF-A0A5B2W3S6-F1
#
_entry.id   AF-A0A5B2W3S6-F1
#
_cell.length_a   1.000
_cell.length_b   1.000
_cell.length_c   1.000
_cell.angle_alpha   90.00
_cell.angle_beta   90.00
_cell.angle_gamma   90.00
#
_symmetry.space_group_name_H-M   'P 1'
#
loop_
_entity.id
_entity.type
_entity.pdbx_description
1 polymer ?
#
loop_
_entity_poly.entity_id
_entity_poly.type
_entity_poly.pdbx_seq_one_letter_code
_entity_poly.pdbx_strand_id
1 'polypeptide(L)'
;MRGNRSIYTSLFEDQTVLNTTPTTERKGRSEMLILRRNEALICRYYYYVRLQAFQYERALKTLANEFFIQERTIVDMLAKNSGILKELRASDPTVKYFREKYAWMRWD
;
A
#
# COMPACT_ATOMS: atom_id res chain seq x y z
N MET A 1 -17.17 -23.71 -0.35
CA MET A 1 -16.73 -22.34 -0.69
C MET A 1 -17.84 -21.40 -0.23
N ARG A 2 -17.66 -20.69 0.89
CA ARG A 2 -18.63 -19.69 1.39
C ARG A 2 -18.24 -18.35 0.79
N GLY A 3 -19.14 -17.77 -0.01
CA GLY A 3 -18.88 -16.58 -0.83
C GLY A 3 -18.62 -15.31 -0.01
N ASN A 4 -18.03 -14.32 -0.70
CA ASN A 4 -17.51 -13.04 -0.22
C ASN A 4 -18.40 -12.15 0.67
N ARG A 5 -19.62 -12.58 1.03
CA ARG A 5 -20.55 -11.83 1.88
C ARG A 5 -21.05 -12.59 3.10
N SER A 6 -20.65 -13.85 3.29
CA SER A 6 -21.18 -14.70 4.38
C SER A 6 -20.98 -14.10 5.77
N ILE A 7 -19.86 -13.43 6.03
CA ILE A 7 -19.59 -12.81 7.34
C ILE A 7 -20.39 -11.51 7.52
N TYR A 8 -20.49 -10.70 6.47
CA TYR A 8 -21.26 -9.45 6.52
C TYR A 8 -22.74 -9.74 6.77
N THR A 9 -23.33 -10.66 6.00
CA THR A 9 -24.72 -11.06 6.17
C THR A 9 -24.96 -11.68 7.56
N SER A 10 -24.05 -12.53 8.08
CA SER A 10 -24.21 -13.09 9.43
C SER A 10 -24.11 -12.08 10.57
N LEU A 11 -23.41 -10.96 10.35
CA LEU A 11 -23.20 -9.93 11.38
C LEU A 11 -24.22 -8.79 11.29
N PHE A 12 -24.76 -8.51 10.10
CA PHE A 12 -25.47 -7.26 9.83
C PHE A 12 -26.83 -7.42 9.10
N GLU A 13 -27.22 -8.61 8.63
CA GLU A 13 -28.50 -8.81 7.91
C GLU A 13 -29.37 -9.92 8.52
N ASP A 14 -30.46 -9.51 9.17
CA ASP A 14 -31.68 -10.33 9.20
C ASP A 14 -32.36 -10.21 7.83
N GLN A 15 -32.15 -11.24 7.01
CA GLN A 15 -32.85 -11.55 5.76
C GLN A 15 -33.30 -10.37 4.89
N THR A 16 -32.46 -9.93 3.95
CA THR A 16 -32.96 -9.55 2.61
C THR A 16 -32.01 -10.04 1.52
N VAL A 17 -32.59 -10.72 0.54
CA VAL A 17 -31.94 -11.48 -0.53
C VAL A 17 -31.36 -10.57 -1.61
N LEU A 18 -30.06 -10.69 -1.89
CA LEU A 18 -29.44 -10.16 -3.11
C LEU A 18 -28.46 -11.16 -3.74
N ASN A 19 -28.85 -11.64 -4.92
CA ASN A 19 -28.08 -12.53 -5.79
C ASN A 19 -26.87 -11.77 -6.35
N THR A 20 -25.66 -12.20 -6.01
CA THR A 20 -24.44 -11.76 -6.71
C THR A 20 -23.66 -12.96 -7.22
N THR A 21 -23.31 -12.89 -8.51
CA THR A 21 -22.69 -13.95 -9.29
C THR A 21 -21.23 -14.18 -8.86
N PRO A 22 -20.76 -15.44 -8.88
CA PRO A 22 -19.41 -15.78 -8.46
C PRO A 22 -18.39 -15.30 -9.51
N THR A 23 -17.55 -14.34 -9.12
CA THR A 23 -16.32 -14.03 -9.87
C THR A 23 -15.30 -15.12 -9.58
N THR A 24 -14.75 -15.74 -10.62
CA THR A 24 -13.77 -16.84 -10.51
C THR A 24 -12.50 -16.35 -9.83
N GLU A 25 -12.35 -16.64 -8.54
CA GLU A 25 -11.18 -16.22 -7.76
C GLU A 25 -9.94 -17.01 -8.17
N ARG A 26 -8.91 -16.31 -8.67
CA ARG A 26 -7.57 -16.88 -8.82
C ARG A 26 -6.98 -17.09 -7.42
N LYS A 27 -6.37 -18.25 -7.18
CA LYS A 27 -5.67 -18.54 -5.91
C LYS A 27 -4.50 -17.57 -5.74
N GLY A 28 -4.46 -16.85 -4.62
CA GLY A 28 -3.35 -15.95 -4.26
C GLY A 28 -3.81 -14.52 -4.00
N ARG A 29 -2.85 -13.66 -3.64
CA ARG A 29 -3.08 -12.22 -3.54
C ARG A 29 -3.12 -11.62 -4.93
N SER A 30 -4.01 -10.66 -5.16
CA SER A 30 -4.06 -9.93 -6.43
C SER A 30 -2.72 -9.23 -6.71
N GLU A 31 -2.09 -9.56 -7.83
CA GLU A 31 -0.82 -8.97 -8.26
C GLU A 31 -0.94 -7.45 -8.38
N MET A 32 -2.06 -6.96 -8.91
CA MET A 32 -2.35 -5.53 -9.03
C MET A 32 -2.36 -4.82 -7.67
N LEU A 33 -2.93 -5.46 -6.64
CA LEU A 33 -2.95 -4.90 -5.28
C LEU A 33 -1.55 -4.90 -4.65
N ILE A 34 -0.73 -5.92 -4.93
CA ILE A 34 0.66 -5.97 -4.50
C ILE A 34 1.46 -4.83 -5.13
N LEU A 35 1.29 -4.59 -6.44
CA LEU A 35 1.97 -3.50 -7.15
C LEU A 35 1.59 -2.14 -6.57
N ARG A 36 0.30 -1.88 -6.35
CA ARG A 36 -0.19 -0.63 -5.73
C ARG A 36 0.39 -0.42 -4.33
N ARG A 37 0.46 -1.47 -3.51
CA ARG A 37 1.07 -1.40 -2.18
C ARG A 37 2.55 -1.05 -2.28
N ASN A 38 3.29 -1.71 -3.18
CA ASN A 38 4.72 -1.48 -3.34
C ASN A 38 4.99 -0.04 -3.81
N GLU A 39 4.20 0.46 -4.77
CA GLU A 39 4.27 1.86 -5.23
C GLU A 39 4.07 2.84 -4.07
N ALA A 40 3.00 2.67 -3.28
CA ALA A 40 2.72 3.51 -2.13
C ALA A 40 3.86 3.48 -1.10
N LEU A 41 4.43 2.30 -0.83
CA LEU A 41 5.55 2.12 0.08
C LEU A 41 6.80 2.89 -0.38
N ILE A 42 7.09 2.90 -1.67
CA ILE A 42 8.25 3.62 -2.23
C ILE A 42 8.04 5.13 -2.14
N CYS A 43 6.85 5.62 -2.48
CA CYS A 43 6.50 7.02 -2.31
C CYS A 43 6.63 7.44 -0.84
N ARG A 44 6.19 6.59 0.09
CA ARG A 44 6.29 6.82 1.52
C ARG A 44 7.73 6.85 2.02
N TYR A 45 8.57 5.94 1.53
CA TYR A 45 10.00 5.96 1.80
C TYR A 45 10.67 7.25 1.30
N TYR A 46 10.37 7.68 0.07
CA TYR A 46 10.91 8.93 -0.48
C TYR A 46 10.54 10.12 0.40
N TYR A 47 9.28 10.22 0.82
CA TYR A 47 8.81 11.27 1.72
C TYR A 47 9.60 11.32 3.03
N TYR A 48 9.76 10.17 3.71
CA TYR A 48 10.49 10.14 4.98
C TYR A 48 11.94 10.60 4.82
N VAL A 49 12.64 10.11 3.80
CA VAL A 49 14.06 10.43 3.63
C VAL A 49 14.27 11.86 3.11
N ARG A 50 13.45 12.33 2.17
CA ARG A 50 13.66 13.63 1.53
C ARG A 50 12.98 14.80 2.19
N LEU A 51 11.71 14.64 2.58
CA LEU A 51 10.90 15.75 3.11
C LEU A 51 10.99 15.83 4.64
N GLN A 52 11.11 14.68 5.32
CA GLN A 52 11.23 14.60 6.77
C GLN A 52 12.67 14.41 7.26
N ALA A 53 13.64 14.30 6.34
CA ALA A 53 15.06 14.10 6.63
C ALA A 53 15.37 12.90 7.55
N PHE A 54 14.58 11.82 7.45
CA PHE A 54 14.84 10.61 8.22
C PHE A 54 16.10 9.91 7.73
N GLN A 55 16.88 9.40 8.68
CA GLN A 55 17.95 8.46 8.39
C GLN A 55 17.39 7.15 7.83
N TYR A 56 18.20 6.46 7.02
CA TYR A 56 17.81 5.23 6.34
C TYR A 56 17.19 4.18 7.27
N GLU A 57 17.88 3.82 8.35
CA GLU A 57 17.39 2.81 9.30
C GLU A 57 16.08 3.23 9.98
N ARG A 58 15.96 4.51 10.35
CA ARG A 58 14.74 5.05 10.95
C ARG A 58 13.57 4.94 9.96
N ALA A 59 13.79 5.31 8.71
CA ALA A 59 12.77 5.20 7.67
C ALA A 59 12.32 3.75 7.47
N LEU A 60 13.26 2.79 7.44
CA LEU A 60 12.93 1.36 7.32
C LEU A 60 12.09 0.86 8.50
N LYS A 61 12.49 1.16 9.75
CA LYS A 61 11.74 0.76 10.95
C LYS A 61 10.33 1.35 10.97
N THR A 62 10.19 2.63 10.62
CA THR A 62 8.88 3.29 10.54
C THR A 62 8.00 2.65 9.47
N LEU A 63 8.53 2.41 8.27
CA LEU A 63 7.79 1.75 7.19
C LEU A 63 7.41 0.30 7.52
N ALA A 64 8.29 -0.41 8.21
CA ALA A 64 8.04 -1.79 8.63
C ALA A 64 6.80 -1.88 9.53
N ASN A 65 6.67 -0.96 10.48
CA ASN A 65 5.49 -0.85 11.35
C ASN A 65 4.25 -0.35 10.58
N GLU A 66 4.40 0.63 9.70
CA GLU A 66 3.28 1.23 8.96
C GLU A 66 2.63 0.26 7.95
N PHE A 67 3.45 -0.57 7.29
CA PHE A 67 2.99 -1.51 6.26
C PHE A 67 2.90 -2.96 6.75
N PHE A 68 3.33 -3.26 7.98
CA PHE A 68 3.42 -4.61 8.54
C PHE A 68 4.30 -5.53 7.66
N ILE A 69 5.46 -5.03 7.24
CA ILE A 69 6.40 -5.73 6.36
C ILE A 69 7.78 -5.71 7.00
N GLN A 70 8.52 -6.81 6.92
CA GLN A 70 9.89 -6.85 7.42
C GLN A 70 10.81 -5.88 6.67
N GLU A 71 11.74 -5.25 7.39
CA GLU A 71 12.71 -4.30 6.83
C GLU A 71 13.48 -4.87 5.64
N ARG A 72 13.93 -6.12 5.72
CA ARG A 72 14.61 -6.81 4.61
C ARG A 72 13.78 -6.80 3.33
N THR A 73 12.49 -7.12 3.45
CA THR A 73 11.57 -7.14 2.31
C THR A 73 11.34 -5.74 1.76
N ILE A 74 11.37 -4.70 2.60
CA ILE A 74 11.32 -3.30 2.18
C ILE A 74 12.55 -2.97 1.33
N VAL A 75 13.75 -3.35 1.78
CA VAL A 75 14.99 -3.15 1.00
C VAL A 75 14.90 -3.81 -0.36
N ASP A 76 14.43 -5.06 -0.43
CA ASP A 76 14.23 -5.77 -1.70
C ASP A 76 13.22 -5.05 -2.61
N MET A 77 12.14 -4.49 -2.04
CA MET A 77 11.15 -3.71 -2.79
C MET A 77 11.74 -2.40 -3.33
N LEU A 78 12.53 -1.68 -2.52
CA LEU A 78 13.19 -0.45 -2.95
C LEU A 78 14.16 -0.73 -4.11
N ALA A 79 14.91 -1.82 -4.04
CA ALA A 79 15.82 -2.23 -5.11
C ALA A 79 15.06 -2.56 -6.41
N LYS A 80 14.03 -3.41 -6.32
CA LYS A 80 13.21 -3.84 -7.47
C LYS A 80 12.47 -2.68 -8.15
N ASN A 81 12.11 -1.65 -7.41
CA ASN A 81 11.35 -0.51 -7.91
C ASN A 81 12.18 0.79 -7.92
N SER A 82 13.49 0.66 -8.07
CA SER A 82 14.41 1.81 -8.09
C SER A 82 14.11 2.82 -9.20
N GLY A 83 13.41 2.42 -10.27
CA GLY A 83 12.90 3.32 -11.31
C GLY A 83 11.99 4.42 -10.74
N ILE A 84 11.01 4.03 -9.91
CA ILE A 84 10.06 4.96 -9.29
C ILE A 84 10.81 5.95 -8.37
N LEU A 85 11.83 5.49 -7.64
CA LEU A 85 12.64 6.38 -6.81
C LEU A 85 13.43 7.40 -7.64
N LYS A 86 13.94 6.99 -8.81
CA LYS A 86 14.64 7.91 -9.72
C LYS A 86 13.70 8.96 -10.29
N GLU A 87 12.49 8.56 -10.68
CA GLU A 87 11.45 9.47 -11.17
C GLU A 87 10.99 10.45 -10.08
N LEU A 88 10.77 9.98 -8.86
CA LEU A 88 10.45 10.86 -7.73
C LEU A 88 11.59 11.82 -7.43
N ARG A 89 12.84 11.35 -7.50
CA ARG A 89 14.01 12.22 -7.31
C ARG A 89 14.16 13.26 -8.41
N ALA A 90 13.76 12.96 -9.65
CA ALA A 90 13.83 13.88 -10.78
C ALA A 90 12.70 14.91 -10.77
N SER A 91 11.49 14.48 -10.39
CA SER A 91 10.32 15.37 -10.28
C SER A 91 10.30 16.21 -9.00
N ASP A 92 11.08 15.83 -7.99
CA ASP A 92 11.18 16.44 -6.66
C ASP A 92 9.82 16.92 -6.10
N PRO A 93 8.85 15.99 -5.94
CA PRO A 93 7.49 16.34 -5.63
C PRO A 93 7.35 16.89 -4.21
N THR A 94 6.50 17.91 -4.07
CA THR A 94 6.16 18.51 -2.78
C THR A 94 5.15 17.65 -2.01
N VAL A 95 4.98 17.89 -0.70
CA VAL A 95 3.99 17.22 0.15
C VAL A 95 2.58 17.21 -0.45
N LYS A 96 2.20 18.28 -1.16
CA LYS A 96 0.90 18.40 -1.84
C LYS A 96 0.64 17.25 -2.83
N TYR A 97 1.65 16.87 -3.62
CA TYR A 97 1.55 15.75 -4.57
C TYR A 97 1.18 14.44 -3.86
N PHE A 98 1.83 14.16 -2.72
CA PHE A 98 1.57 12.93 -1.97
C PHE A 98 0.18 12.92 -1.33
N ARG A 99 -0.30 14.07 -0.84
CA ARG A 99 -1.65 14.21 -0.30
C ARG A 99 -2.73 14.01 -1.37
N GLU A 100 -2.50 14.48 -2.60
CA GLU A 100 -3.42 14.27 -3.71
C GLU A 100 -3.42 12.81 -4.17
N LYS A 101 -2.24 12.19 -4.33
CA LYS A 101 -2.12 10.81 -4.82
C LYS A 101 -2.55 9.77 -3.79
N TYR A 102 -2.26 9.99 -2.51
CA TYR A 102 -2.53 9.07 -1.40
C TYR A 102 -3.22 9.79 -0.24
N ALA A 103 -4.43 10.29 -0.50
CA ALA A 103 -5.22 11.09 0.45
C ALA A 103 -5.56 10.36 1.76
N TRP A 104 -5.59 9.03 1.74
CA TRP A 104 -5.86 8.19 2.91
C TRP A 104 -4.62 8.02 3.84
N MET A 105 -3.44 8.46 3.40
CA MET A 105 -2.20 8.37 4.18
C MET A 105 -1.86 9.73 4.79
N ARG A 106 -1.26 9.73 5.98
CA ARG A 106 -0.95 10.98 6.71
C ARG A 106 0.40 11.55 6.27
N TRP A 107 0.42 12.73 5.67
CA TRP A 107 1.63 13.40 5.17
C TRP A 107 1.87 14.69 5.95
N ASP A 108 2.17 14.52 7.24
CA ASP A 108 2.36 15.58 8.24
C ASP A 108 3.82 16.05 8.28
#